data_AF-A0A1Y6CMT6-F1
#
_entry.id   AF-A0A1Y6CMT6-F1
#
_cell.length_a   1.000
_cell.length_b   1.000
_cell.length_c   1.000
_cell.angle_alpha   90.00
_cell.angle_beta   90.00
_cell.angle_gamma   90.00
#
_symmetry.space_group_name_H-M   'P 1'
#
loop_
_entity.id
_entity.type
_entity.pdbx_description
1 polymer ?
#
loop_
_entity_poly.entity_id
_entity_poly.type
_entity_poly.pdbx_seq_one_letter_code
_entity_poly.pdbx_strand_id
1 'polypeptide(L)'
;MYVQRDPAGAIAAAYARPSAEAAEHLAGDDAELRRFLDRSPAPAEAAAREIGRLRDRRIAKGFVFDFGGGDLAKVDTRDADDRASLDCLYAKALRLDGQGVADAVIPFRDGANTTRQLTPQQTIALGDAALDHVAAQYEWSWPLKDAVRVAGATQAAIDAILDQARGEAAAFIAGE
;
A
#
# COMPACT_ATOMS: atom_id res chain seq x y z
N MET A 1 -31.56 49.88 -3.07
CA MET A 1 -30.19 50.42 -3.25
C MET A 1 -29.23 49.43 -2.61
N TYR A 2 -28.75 48.44 -3.37
CA TYR A 2 -27.83 47.42 -2.86
C TYR A 2 -26.41 48.01 -2.90
N VAL A 3 -25.80 48.20 -1.73
CA VAL A 3 -24.39 48.59 -1.62
C VAL A 3 -23.56 47.34 -1.89
N GLN A 4 -23.04 47.24 -3.10
CA GLN A 4 -22.10 46.22 -3.53
C GLN A 4 -20.77 46.45 -2.79
N ARG A 5 -20.54 45.72 -1.69
CA ARG A 5 -19.21 45.68 -1.05
C ARG A 5 -18.33 44.78 -1.90
N ASP A 6 -17.32 45.37 -2.52
CA ASP A 6 -16.25 44.70 -3.25
C ASP A 6 -15.49 43.73 -2.30
N PRO A 7 -15.62 42.40 -2.48
CA PRO A 7 -14.92 41.43 -1.64
C PRO A 7 -13.43 41.29 -2.01
N ALA A 8 -12.97 41.84 -3.14
CA ALA A 8 -11.59 41.69 -3.59
C ALA A 8 -10.62 42.57 -2.80
N GLY A 9 -11.06 43.75 -2.33
CA GLY A 9 -10.22 44.65 -1.54
C GLY A 9 -9.90 44.14 -0.12
N ALA A 10 -10.77 43.32 0.47
CA ALA A 10 -10.59 42.80 1.83
C ALA A 10 -9.64 41.60 1.89
N ILE A 11 -9.54 40.82 0.82
CA ILE A 11 -8.67 39.63 0.75
C ILE A 11 -7.22 40.03 0.47
N ALA A 12 -6.98 41.10 -0.32
CA ALA A 12 -5.63 41.57 -0.64
C ALA A 12 -4.87 42.12 0.59
N ALA A 13 -5.57 42.62 1.62
CA ALA A 13 -4.95 43.11 2.85
C ALA A 13 -4.48 41.97 3.79
N ALA A 14 -5.05 40.76 3.67
CA ALA A 14 -4.67 39.60 4.48
C ALA A 14 -3.40 38.88 3.98
N TYR A 15 -2.95 39.19 2.76
CA TYR A 15 -1.70 38.68 2.15
C TYR A 15 -0.61 39.76 2.02
N ALA A 16 -0.67 40.80 2.86
CA ALA A 16 0.46 41.70 3.02
C ALA A 16 1.67 40.86 3.47
N ARG A 17 2.79 41.01 2.74
CA ARG A 17 4.08 40.34 3.01
C ARG A 17 4.34 40.29 4.52
N PRO A 18 4.87 39.17 5.06
CA PRO A 18 5.25 39.13 6.46
C PRO A 18 6.11 40.36 6.77
N SER A 19 5.78 41.05 7.86
CA SER A 19 6.61 42.14 8.36
C SER A 19 8.04 41.64 8.52
N ALA A 20 9.03 42.53 8.46
CA ALA A 20 10.43 42.14 8.66
C ALA A 20 10.62 41.33 9.97
N GLU A 21 9.85 41.63 11.01
CA GLU A 21 9.79 40.88 12.26
C GLU A 21 9.16 39.48 12.13
N ALA A 22 8.11 39.30 11.33
CA ALA A 22 7.53 37.98 11.07
C ALA A 22 8.45 37.12 10.18
N ALA A 23 9.19 37.75 9.26
CA ALA A 23 10.21 37.09 8.46
C ALA A 23 11.43 36.65 9.30
N GLU A 24 11.83 37.44 10.31
CA GLU A 24 12.85 37.04 11.29
C GLU A 24 12.39 35.91 12.21
N HIS A 25 11.12 35.89 12.63
CA HIS A 25 10.57 34.81 13.46
C HIS A 25 10.50 33.48 12.67
N LEU A 26 10.11 33.53 11.40
CA LEU A 26 10.15 32.39 10.47
C LEU A 26 11.59 31.93 10.13
N ALA A 27 12.57 32.84 10.13
CA ALA A 27 13.97 32.49 9.86
C ALA A 27 14.67 31.83 11.08
N GLY A 28 14.21 32.10 12.30
CA GLY A 28 14.73 31.48 13.53
C GLY A 28 14.27 30.03 13.74
N ASP A 29 13.08 29.68 13.25
CA ASP A 29 12.48 28.34 13.34
C ASP A 29 13.02 27.37 12.28
N ASP A 30 13.68 27.93 11.26
CA ASP A 30 14.16 27.22 10.08
C ASP A 30 15.34 26.28 10.43
N ALA A 31 16.05 26.53 11.54
CA ALA A 31 17.13 25.66 12.03
C ALA A 31 16.63 24.45 12.83
N GLU A 32 15.53 24.59 13.60
CA GLU A 32 14.88 23.44 14.24
C GLU A 32 14.09 22.63 13.23
N LEU A 33 13.39 23.29 12.30
CA LEU A 33 12.73 22.64 11.19
C LEU A 33 13.76 21.94 10.29
N ARG A 34 14.89 22.58 9.95
CA ARG A 34 16.00 21.90 9.27
C ARG A 34 16.59 20.79 10.11
N ARG A 35 16.81 20.92 11.42
CA ARG A 35 17.26 19.80 12.26
C ARG A 35 16.27 18.64 12.30
N PHE A 36 14.98 18.94 12.26
CA PHE A 36 13.91 17.95 12.23
C PHE A 36 13.85 17.25 10.86
N LEU A 37 13.97 18.01 9.77
CA LEU A 37 13.99 17.54 8.39
C LEU A 37 15.32 16.83 8.01
N ASP A 38 16.44 17.29 8.56
CA ASP A 38 17.81 16.74 8.39
C ASP A 38 18.08 15.56 9.32
N ARG A 39 17.22 15.31 10.32
CA ARG A 39 17.27 14.08 11.11
C ARG A 39 16.83 12.96 10.20
N SER A 40 17.80 12.45 9.44
CA SER A 40 17.66 11.17 8.76
C SER A 40 17.09 10.18 9.77
N PRO A 41 16.01 9.48 9.40
CA PRO A 41 15.35 8.56 10.31
C PRO A 41 16.40 7.58 10.85
N ALA A 42 16.28 7.24 12.14
CA ALA A 42 17.19 6.29 12.77
C ALA A 42 17.36 5.06 11.87
N PRO A 43 18.57 4.47 11.76
CA PRO A 43 18.85 3.40 10.80
C PRO A 43 17.82 2.26 10.82
N ALA A 44 17.34 1.89 12.01
CA ALA A 44 16.25 0.92 12.21
C ALA A 44 14.95 1.28 11.48
N GLU A 45 14.52 2.55 11.51
CA GLU A 45 13.31 3.00 10.84
C GLU A 45 13.49 3.12 9.32
N ALA A 46 14.70 3.48 8.86
CA ALA A 46 15.04 3.43 7.44
C ALA A 46 14.95 2.00 6.90
N ALA A 47 15.54 1.06 7.63
CA ALA A 47 15.48 -0.36 7.32
C ALA A 47 14.04 -0.91 7.32
N ALA A 48 13.25 -0.61 8.36
CA ALA A 48 11.87 -1.07 8.47
C ALA A 48 10.97 -0.52 7.34
N ARG A 49 11.19 0.73 6.91
CA ARG A 49 10.50 1.28 5.73
C ARG A 49 10.90 0.57 4.45
N GLU A 50 12.18 0.23 4.27
CA GLU A 50 12.61 -0.52 3.09
C GLU A 50 12.02 -1.93 3.05
N ILE A 51 11.99 -2.64 4.18
CA ILE A 51 11.28 -3.93 4.30
C ILE A 51 9.79 -3.76 3.95
N GLY A 52 9.17 -2.65 4.37
CA GLY A 52 7.82 -2.28 3.94
C GLY A 52 7.68 -2.18 2.41
N ARG A 53 8.61 -1.49 1.74
CA ARG A 53 8.61 -1.38 0.27
C ARG A 53 8.81 -2.74 -0.41
N LEU A 54 9.68 -3.59 0.13
CA LEU A 54 9.89 -4.93 -0.41
C LEU A 54 8.62 -5.80 -0.28
N ARG A 55 7.94 -5.74 0.86
CA ARG A 55 6.62 -6.38 1.05
C ARG A 55 5.64 -5.88 0.00
N ASP A 56 5.55 -4.57 -0.21
CA ASP A 56 4.58 -4.01 -1.15
C ASP A 56 4.88 -4.45 -2.59
N ARG A 57 6.16 -4.62 -2.97
CA ARG A 57 6.54 -5.22 -4.27
C ARG A 57 6.12 -6.70 -4.36
N ARG A 58 6.28 -7.48 -3.28
CA ARG A 58 5.83 -8.87 -3.22
C ARG A 58 4.30 -8.97 -3.34
N ILE A 59 3.56 -8.08 -2.68
CA ILE A 59 2.10 -7.97 -2.85
C ILE A 59 1.78 -7.65 -4.31
N ALA A 60 2.42 -6.64 -4.90
CA ALA A 60 2.15 -6.19 -6.26
C ALA A 60 2.50 -7.21 -7.36
N LYS A 61 3.30 -8.23 -7.04
CA LYS A 61 3.61 -9.34 -7.96
C LYS A 61 2.34 -10.09 -8.41
N GLY A 62 1.30 -10.10 -7.57
CA GLY A 62 0.12 -10.95 -7.77
C GLY A 62 0.38 -12.38 -7.32
N PHE A 63 -0.57 -13.26 -7.60
CA PHE A 63 -0.50 -14.69 -7.33
C PHE A 63 -1.15 -15.48 -8.46
N VAL A 64 -0.90 -16.78 -8.51
CA VAL A 64 -1.56 -17.69 -9.45
C VAL A 64 -2.73 -18.35 -8.74
N PHE A 65 -3.90 -18.37 -9.38
CA PHE A 65 -5.11 -18.96 -8.86
C PHE A 65 -5.66 -20.01 -9.84
N ASP A 66 -6.13 -21.14 -9.31
CA ASP A 66 -6.82 -22.17 -10.07
C ASP A 66 -8.32 -21.85 -10.12
N PHE A 67 -8.82 -21.49 -11.31
CA PHE A 67 -10.25 -21.23 -11.52
C PHE A 67 -11.09 -22.52 -11.62
N GLY A 68 -10.45 -23.69 -11.51
CA GLY A 68 -11.04 -25.02 -11.57
C GLY A 68 -10.59 -25.79 -12.81
N GLY A 69 -10.45 -27.10 -12.68
CA GLY A 69 -10.07 -27.97 -13.80
C GLY A 69 -8.63 -27.79 -14.30
N GLY A 70 -7.76 -27.17 -13.50
CA GLY A 70 -6.38 -26.87 -13.87
C GLY A 70 -6.20 -25.58 -14.67
N ASP A 71 -7.24 -24.73 -14.73
CA ASP A 71 -7.20 -23.42 -15.37
C ASP A 71 -6.52 -22.41 -14.44
N LEU A 72 -5.19 -22.45 -14.43
CA LEU A 72 -4.35 -21.54 -13.68
C LEU A 72 -4.24 -20.19 -14.40
N ALA A 73 -4.57 -19.11 -13.70
CA ALA A 73 -4.34 -17.76 -14.21
C ALA A 73 -3.73 -16.85 -13.15
N LYS A 74 -2.98 -15.86 -13.62
CA LYS A 74 -2.44 -14.82 -12.75
C LYS A 74 -3.55 -13.87 -12.31
N VAL A 75 -3.61 -13.58 -11.03
CA VAL A 75 -4.43 -12.52 -10.42
C VAL A 75 -3.54 -11.34 -10.10
N ASP A 76 -3.92 -10.15 -10.57
CA ASP A 76 -3.18 -8.93 -10.33
C ASP A 76 -3.61 -8.28 -9.00
N THR A 77 -2.63 -7.81 -8.24
CA THR A 77 -2.80 -7.06 -6.98
C THR A 77 -1.83 -5.86 -6.95
N ARG A 78 -1.60 -5.27 -8.13
CA ARG A 78 -0.47 -4.36 -8.42
C ARG A 78 -0.55 -3.08 -7.60
N ASP A 79 -1.77 -2.59 -7.41
CA ASP A 79 -2.07 -1.36 -6.70
C ASP A 79 -3.28 -1.53 -5.77
N ALA A 80 -3.69 -0.43 -5.13
CA ALA A 80 -4.80 -0.43 -4.20
C ALA A 80 -6.15 -0.64 -4.90
N ASP A 81 -6.27 -0.24 -6.16
CA ASP A 81 -7.52 -0.34 -6.93
C ASP A 81 -7.77 -1.79 -7.34
N ASP A 82 -6.73 -2.53 -7.76
CA ASP A 82 -6.81 -3.98 -8.01
C ASP A 82 -7.31 -4.72 -6.75
N ARG A 83 -6.77 -4.39 -5.58
CA ARG A 83 -7.14 -5.02 -4.30
C ARG A 83 -8.56 -4.66 -3.85
N ALA A 84 -8.91 -3.37 -3.93
CA ALA A 84 -10.26 -2.91 -3.60
C ALA A 84 -11.32 -3.53 -4.53
N SER A 85 -10.97 -3.76 -5.81
CA SER A 85 -11.83 -4.46 -6.75
C SER A 85 -12.08 -5.90 -6.31
N LEU A 86 -11.04 -6.64 -5.89
CA LEU A 86 -11.18 -7.98 -5.34
C LEU A 86 -12.06 -8.00 -4.08
N ASP A 87 -11.88 -7.06 -3.15
CA ASP A 87 -12.71 -6.93 -1.95
C ASP A 87 -14.20 -6.68 -2.30
N CYS A 88 -14.46 -5.82 -3.29
CA CYS A 88 -15.82 -5.53 -3.76
C CYS A 88 -16.46 -6.77 -4.41
N LEU A 89 -15.69 -7.53 -5.20
CA LEU A 89 -16.16 -8.77 -5.81
C LEU A 89 -16.45 -9.84 -4.75
N TYR A 90 -15.58 -9.97 -3.75
CA TYR A 90 -15.77 -10.88 -2.62
C TYR A 90 -17.05 -10.56 -1.84
N ALA A 91 -17.27 -9.30 -1.47
CA ALA A 91 -18.49 -8.86 -0.79
C ALA A 91 -19.75 -9.09 -1.64
N LYS A 92 -19.67 -8.84 -2.96
CA LYS A 92 -20.77 -9.15 -3.90
C LYS A 92 -21.07 -10.65 -3.94
N ALA A 93 -20.03 -11.48 -3.94
CA ALA A 93 -20.14 -12.93 -4.00
C ALA A 93 -20.79 -13.51 -2.75
N LEU A 94 -20.37 -13.07 -1.55
CA LEU A 94 -21.01 -13.46 -0.28
C LEU A 94 -22.51 -13.15 -0.27
N ARG A 95 -22.90 -11.98 -0.79
CA ARG A 95 -24.32 -11.61 -0.90
C ARG A 95 -25.08 -12.52 -1.87
N LEU A 96 -24.50 -12.85 -3.03
CA LEU A 96 -25.15 -13.70 -4.04
C LEU A 96 -25.25 -15.16 -3.59
N ASP A 97 -24.22 -15.67 -2.92
CA ASP A 97 -24.21 -16.99 -2.31
C ASP A 97 -25.31 -17.11 -1.24
N GLY A 98 -25.43 -16.11 -0.34
CA GLY A 98 -26.51 -16.05 0.64
C GLY A 98 -27.92 -15.93 0.03
N GLN A 99 -28.02 -15.52 -1.24
CA GLN A 99 -29.27 -15.52 -2.02
C GLN A 99 -29.54 -16.85 -2.74
N GLY A 100 -28.63 -17.83 -2.64
CA GLY A 100 -28.72 -19.12 -3.31
C GLY A 100 -28.38 -19.08 -4.81
N VAL A 101 -27.70 -18.03 -5.28
CA VAL A 101 -27.25 -17.96 -6.68
C VAL A 101 -26.08 -18.91 -6.87
N ALA A 102 -26.22 -19.85 -7.81
CA ALA A 102 -25.16 -20.80 -8.16
C ALA A 102 -24.56 -20.56 -9.56
N ASP A 103 -25.24 -19.79 -10.39
CA ASP A 103 -24.82 -19.52 -11.77
C ASP A 103 -23.59 -18.60 -11.83
N ALA A 104 -22.80 -18.74 -12.89
CA ALA A 104 -21.64 -17.90 -13.16
C ALA A 104 -22.07 -16.51 -13.66
N VAL A 105 -22.26 -15.57 -12.73
CA VAL A 105 -22.81 -14.22 -13.00
C VAL A 105 -21.86 -13.07 -12.61
N ILE A 106 -20.67 -13.39 -12.10
CA ILE A 106 -19.69 -12.40 -11.65
C ILE A 106 -18.56 -12.32 -12.67
N PRO A 107 -18.46 -11.23 -13.45
CA PRO A 107 -17.34 -11.05 -14.36
C PRO A 107 -16.07 -10.68 -13.57
N PHE A 108 -14.99 -11.38 -13.84
CA PHE A 108 -13.65 -11.10 -13.33
C PHE A 108 -12.66 -11.05 -14.49
N ARG A 109 -11.69 -10.13 -14.47
CA ARG A 109 -10.65 -10.03 -15.50
C ARG A 109 -9.31 -10.38 -14.89
N ASP A 110 -8.68 -11.43 -15.40
CA ASP A 110 -7.38 -11.89 -14.91
C ASP A 110 -6.21 -11.02 -15.43
N GLY A 111 -5.00 -11.31 -14.96
CA GLY A 111 -3.78 -10.59 -15.35
C GLY A 111 -3.38 -10.81 -16.81
N ALA A 112 -3.93 -11.81 -17.49
CA ALA A 112 -3.80 -12.01 -18.93
C ALA A 112 -4.89 -11.27 -19.72
N ASN A 113 -5.67 -10.40 -19.06
CA ASN A 113 -6.77 -9.64 -19.63
C ASN A 113 -7.95 -10.50 -20.13
N THR A 114 -8.05 -11.76 -19.68
CA THR A 114 -9.15 -12.65 -20.02
C THR A 114 -10.31 -12.42 -19.04
N THR A 115 -11.50 -12.16 -19.58
CA THR A 115 -12.71 -12.00 -18.76
C THR A 115 -13.37 -13.36 -18.55
N ARG A 116 -13.53 -13.74 -17.29
CA ARG A 116 -14.08 -15.00 -16.80
C ARG A 116 -15.41 -14.72 -16.12
N GLN A 117 -16.41 -15.57 -16.36
CA GLN A 117 -17.64 -15.55 -15.57
C GLN A 117 -17.47 -16.54 -14.43
N LEU A 118 -17.51 -16.03 -13.21
CA LEU A 118 -17.33 -16.81 -12.00
C LEU A 118 -18.66 -16.99 -11.28
N THR A 119 -18.84 -18.15 -10.67
CA THR A 119 -19.91 -18.35 -9.68
C THR A 119 -19.59 -17.55 -8.40
N PRO A 120 -20.59 -17.32 -7.53
CA PRO A 120 -20.34 -16.75 -6.21
C PRO A 120 -19.28 -17.54 -5.42
N GLN A 121 -19.34 -18.88 -5.41
CA GLN A 121 -18.40 -19.71 -4.66
C GLN A 121 -16.97 -19.61 -5.22
N GLN A 122 -16.80 -19.58 -6.56
CA GLN A 122 -15.49 -19.34 -7.18
C GLN A 122 -14.93 -17.97 -6.83
N THR A 123 -15.78 -16.95 -6.78
CA THR A 123 -15.36 -15.58 -6.42
C THR A 123 -15.00 -15.46 -4.94
N ILE A 124 -15.70 -16.19 -4.05
CA ILE A 124 -15.36 -16.29 -2.63
C ILE A 124 -13.96 -16.91 -2.49
N ALA A 125 -13.72 -18.06 -3.13
CA ALA A 125 -12.41 -18.72 -3.11
C ALA A 125 -11.28 -17.83 -3.66
N LEU A 126 -11.55 -17.05 -4.72
CA LEU A 126 -10.62 -16.06 -5.26
C LEU A 126 -10.30 -14.95 -4.23
N GLY A 127 -11.33 -14.44 -3.54
CA GLY A 127 -11.16 -13.41 -2.52
C GLY A 127 -10.38 -13.92 -1.31
N ASP A 128 -10.68 -15.14 -0.84
CA ASP A 128 -9.93 -15.79 0.25
C ASP A 128 -8.44 -15.94 -0.13
N ALA A 129 -8.16 -16.43 -1.35
CA ALA A 129 -6.79 -16.55 -1.84
C ALA A 129 -6.07 -15.20 -1.97
N ALA A 130 -6.78 -14.12 -2.32
CA ALA A 130 -6.22 -12.78 -2.36
C ALA A 130 -5.86 -12.26 -0.95
N LEU A 131 -6.73 -12.52 0.04
CA LEU A 131 -6.47 -12.19 1.44
C LEU A 131 -5.26 -12.96 1.96
N ASP A 132 -5.20 -14.26 1.70
CA ASP A 132 -4.08 -15.14 2.08
C ASP A 132 -2.76 -14.66 1.46
N HIS A 133 -2.75 -14.31 0.18
CA HIS A 133 -1.57 -13.76 -0.50
C HIS A 133 -1.05 -12.51 0.22
N VAL A 134 -1.93 -11.57 0.55
CA VAL A 134 -1.56 -10.33 1.24
C VAL A 134 -1.08 -10.62 2.67
N ALA A 135 -1.82 -11.45 3.42
CA ALA A 135 -1.49 -11.83 4.79
C ALA A 135 -0.09 -12.46 4.87
N ALA A 136 0.22 -13.41 3.97
CA ALA A 136 1.53 -14.05 3.90
C ALA A 136 2.68 -13.06 3.72
N GLN A 137 2.49 -11.97 2.96
CA GLN A 137 3.53 -10.95 2.80
C GLN A 137 3.71 -10.10 4.07
N TYR A 138 2.63 -9.85 4.81
CA TYR A 138 2.72 -9.18 6.10
C TYR A 138 3.45 -10.03 7.12
N GLU A 139 3.08 -11.31 7.23
CA GLU A 139 3.73 -12.31 8.09
C GLU A 139 5.22 -12.45 7.80
N TRP A 140 5.60 -12.42 6.52
CA TRP A 140 7.02 -12.38 6.12
C TRP A 140 7.72 -11.11 6.61
N SER A 141 7.08 -9.94 6.50
CA SER A 141 7.73 -8.64 6.75
C SER A 141 7.86 -8.27 8.23
N TRP A 142 6.94 -8.75 9.08
CA TRP A 142 6.91 -8.40 10.51
C TRP A 142 8.15 -8.83 11.29
N PRO A 143 8.59 -10.10 11.27
CA PRO A 143 9.76 -10.51 12.04
C PRO A 143 11.03 -9.77 11.59
N LEU A 144 11.17 -9.45 10.30
CA LEU A 144 12.28 -8.65 9.77
C LEU A 144 12.25 -7.21 10.31
N LYS A 145 11.07 -6.59 10.35
CA LYS A 145 10.88 -5.23 10.91
C LYS A 145 11.14 -5.19 12.42
N ASP A 146 10.74 -6.24 13.13
CA ASP A 146 10.99 -6.35 14.56
C ASP A 146 12.49 -6.53 14.82
N ALA A 147 13.17 -7.37 14.03
CA ALA A 147 14.60 -7.61 14.14
C ALA A 147 15.45 -6.33 13.98
N VAL A 148 15.12 -5.46 13.02
CA VAL A 148 15.84 -4.18 12.85
C VAL A 148 15.52 -3.15 13.92
N ARG A 149 14.42 -3.31 14.67
CA ARG A 149 13.99 -2.44 15.76
C ARG A 149 14.38 -2.93 17.15
N VAL A 150 15.04 -4.08 17.25
CA VAL A 150 15.55 -4.58 18.53
C VAL A 150 16.44 -3.53 19.19
N ALA A 151 16.19 -3.26 20.47
CA ALA A 151 16.97 -2.30 21.24
C ALA A 151 18.45 -2.73 21.25
N GLY A 152 19.34 -1.82 20.85
CA GLY A 152 20.77 -2.10 20.75
C GLY A 152 21.23 -2.79 19.46
N ALA A 153 20.36 -2.92 18.44
CA ALA A 153 20.77 -3.38 17.12
C ALA A 153 21.89 -2.50 16.56
N THR A 154 23.00 -3.13 16.15
CA THR A 154 24.13 -2.44 15.51
C THR A 154 23.81 -2.16 14.05
N GLN A 155 24.50 -1.18 13.44
CA GLN A 155 24.37 -0.91 12.01
C GLN A 155 24.63 -2.17 11.16
N ALA A 156 25.68 -2.94 11.49
CA ALA A 156 26.00 -4.17 10.77
C ALA A 156 24.89 -5.23 10.87
N ALA A 157 24.22 -5.35 12.02
CA ALA A 157 23.09 -6.26 12.17
C ALA A 157 21.88 -5.81 11.33
N ILE A 158 21.60 -4.50 11.31
CA ILE A 158 20.54 -3.91 10.49
C ILE A 158 20.82 -4.17 9.00
N ASP A 159 22.06 -3.94 8.55
CA ASP A 159 22.44 -4.15 7.15
C ASP A 159 22.30 -5.62 6.73
N ALA A 160 22.72 -6.56 7.59
CA ALA A 160 22.59 -7.99 7.34
C ALA A 160 21.11 -8.43 7.18
N ILE A 161 20.21 -7.93 8.03
CA ILE A 161 18.77 -8.20 7.91
C ILE A 161 18.21 -7.60 6.62
N LEU A 162 18.68 -6.41 6.23
CA LEU A 162 18.24 -5.75 5.01
C LEU A 162 18.68 -6.53 3.75
N ASP A 163 19.90 -7.05 3.74
CA ASP A 163 20.40 -7.87 2.64
C ASP A 163 19.67 -9.21 2.55
N GLN A 164 19.38 -9.85 3.68
CA GLN A 164 18.49 -11.01 3.73
C GLN A 164 17.11 -10.67 3.11
N ALA A 165 16.47 -9.60 3.57
CA ALA A 165 15.15 -9.21 3.09
C ALA A 165 15.14 -8.91 1.58
N ARG A 166 16.19 -8.27 1.07
CA ARG A 166 16.38 -8.01 -0.37
C ARG A 166 16.53 -9.30 -1.16
N GLY A 167 17.34 -10.24 -0.68
CA GLY A 167 17.55 -11.54 -1.30
C GLY A 167 16.25 -12.35 -1.39
N GLU A 168 15.54 -12.49 -0.26
CA GLU A 168 14.26 -13.20 -0.20
C GLU A 168 13.18 -12.57 -1.08
N ALA A 169 13.08 -11.24 -1.09
CA ALA A 169 12.14 -10.54 -1.95
C ALA A 169 12.49 -10.69 -3.43
N ALA A 170 13.78 -10.64 -3.79
CA ALA A 170 14.22 -10.85 -5.17
C ALA A 170 13.91 -12.26 -5.67
N ALA A 171 14.18 -13.29 -4.85
CA ALA A 171 13.85 -14.68 -5.17
C ALA A 171 12.34 -14.86 -5.41
N PHE A 172 11.51 -14.36 -4.49
CA PHE A 172 10.05 -14.41 -4.64
C PHE A 172 9.55 -13.73 -5.92
N ILE A 173 10.09 -12.56 -6.26
CA ILE A 173 9.67 -11.81 -7.45
C ILE A 173 10.13 -12.50 -8.74
N ALA A 174 11.29 -13.15 -8.73
CA ALA A 174 11.84 -13.90 -9.86
C ALA A 174 11.04 -15.18 -10.18
N GLY A 175 10.34 -15.76 -9.19
CA GLY A 175 9.47 -16.92 -9.37
C GLY A 175 10.22 -18.25 -9.24
N GLU A 176 10.58 -18.61 -8.01
CA GLU A 176 10.61 -20.02 -7.59
C GLU A 176 9.18 -20.54 -7.38
#